data_AF-A0A3M0WWW4-F1
#
_entry.id   AF-A0A3M0WWW4-F1
#
_cell.length_a   1.000
_cell.length_b   1.000
_cell.length_c   1.000
_cell.angle_alpha   90.00
_cell.angle_beta   90.00
_cell.angle_gamma   90.00
#
_symmetry.space_group_name_H-M   'P 1'
#
loop_
_entity.id
_entity.type
_entity.pdbx_description
1 polymer ?
#
loop_
_entity_poly.entity_id
_entity_poly.type
_entity_poly.pdbx_seq_one_letter_code
_entity_poly.pdbx_strand_id
1 'polypeptide(L)'
;MEVRKMAKGKSPAFQFYPADFLSDGKVCCMTLEEIGAYMILLCHCWLEDGLPNEEKKLQKFLKISKKKFQKIQKNVLDCFQLDEEKGRLFNPRLLKEKQQQIENSKKRKLAAEK
;
A
#
# COMPACT_ATOMS: atom_id res chain seq x y z
N MET A 1 21.25 -13.98 0.53
CA MET A 1 20.05 -13.14 0.62
C MET A 1 19.01 -13.91 1.41
N GLU A 2 18.74 -13.50 2.64
CA GLU A 2 17.78 -14.19 3.49
C GLU A 2 16.36 -13.78 3.07
N VAL A 3 15.62 -14.73 2.52
CA VAL A 3 14.21 -14.52 2.13
C VAL A 3 13.44 -14.27 3.43
N ARG A 4 12.96 -13.04 3.61
CA ARG A 4 12.13 -12.63 4.75
C ARG A 4 10.97 -13.63 4.89
N LYS A 5 10.99 -14.50 5.91
CA LYS A 5 9.88 -15.41 6.21
C LYS A 5 8.65 -14.54 6.52
N MET A 6 7.68 -14.52 5.63
CA MET A 6 6.42 -13.83 5.88
C MET A 6 5.68 -14.49 7.04
N ALA A 7 5.12 -13.68 7.93
CA ALA A 7 4.29 -14.16 9.02
C ALA A 7 3.14 -15.02 8.45
N LYS A 8 2.98 -16.22 8.99
CA LYS A 8 1.97 -17.21 8.60
C LYS A 8 0.58 -16.55 8.68
N GLY A 9 -0.03 -16.25 7.53
CA GLY A 9 -1.35 -15.62 7.43
C GLY A 9 -1.42 -14.30 6.65
N LYS A 10 -0.29 -13.69 6.27
CA LYS A 10 -0.28 -12.50 5.40
C LYS A 10 -0.18 -12.91 3.94
N SER A 11 -1.15 -12.50 3.13
CA SER A 11 -1.16 -12.76 1.69
C SER A 11 0.06 -12.13 0.99
N PRO A 12 0.76 -12.88 0.12
CA PRO A 12 1.99 -12.40 -0.50
C PRO A 12 1.81 -11.33 -1.58
N ALA A 13 0.58 -11.17 -2.06
CA ALA A 13 0.25 -10.26 -3.14
C ALA A 13 -1.10 -9.61 -2.89
N PHE A 14 -1.30 -8.45 -3.53
CA PHE A 14 -2.61 -7.81 -3.69
C PHE A 14 -2.98 -7.79 -5.18
N GLN A 15 -4.27 -7.75 -5.50
CA GLN A 15 -4.68 -7.57 -6.88
C GLN A 15 -4.49 -6.11 -7.29
N PHE A 16 -3.97 -5.92 -8.50
CA PHE A 16 -3.75 -4.60 -9.08
C PHE A 16 -4.55 -4.51 -10.38
N TYR A 17 -5.56 -3.66 -10.40
CA TYR A 17 -6.43 -3.45 -11.54
C TYR A 17 -5.97 -2.21 -12.31
N PRO A 18 -5.45 -2.36 -13.55
CA PRO A 18 -4.94 -1.23 -14.31
C PRO A 18 -6.02 -0.18 -14.63
N ALA A 19 -7.27 -0.61 -14.83
CA ALA A 19 -8.38 0.29 -15.08
C ALA A 19 -8.62 1.22 -13.88
N ASP A 20 -8.69 0.67 -12.66
CA ASP A 20 -8.82 1.48 -11.43
C ASP A 20 -7.62 2.41 -11.25
N PHE A 21 -6.41 1.93 -11.53
CA PHE A 21 -5.19 2.71 -11.38
C PHE A 21 -5.13 3.90 -12.36
N LEU A 22 -5.47 3.67 -13.64
CA LEU A 22 -5.42 4.70 -14.68
C LEU A 22 -6.65 5.62 -14.71
N SER A 23 -7.75 5.25 -14.03
CA SER A 23 -8.96 6.09 -13.93
C SER A 23 -9.03 6.91 -12.64
N ASP A 24 -8.17 6.62 -11.65
CA ASP A 24 -8.08 7.40 -10.42
C ASP A 24 -7.56 8.81 -10.70
N GLY A 25 -8.38 9.82 -10.44
CA GLY A 25 -8.03 11.22 -10.73
C GLY A 25 -6.80 11.74 -9.97
N LYS A 26 -6.47 11.19 -8.79
CA LYS A 26 -5.24 11.55 -8.08
C LYS A 26 -4.01 11.00 -8.79
N VAL A 27 -4.11 9.76 -9.26
CA VAL A 27 -3.02 9.06 -9.97
C VAL A 27 -2.82 9.64 -11.37
N CYS A 28 -3.90 10.01 -12.08
CA CYS A 28 -3.82 10.61 -13.42
C CYS A 28 -2.96 11.87 -13.48
N CYS A 29 -2.95 12.64 -12.39
CA CYS A 29 -2.20 13.89 -12.31
C CYS A 29 -0.76 13.71 -11.79
N MET A 30 -0.33 12.49 -11.51
CA MET A 30 1.03 12.21 -11.02
C MET A 30 2.04 12.16 -12.16
N THR A 31 3.23 12.70 -11.90
CA THR A 31 4.43 12.46 -12.69
C THR A 31 4.90 11.00 -12.55
N LEU A 32 5.79 10.56 -13.44
CA LEU A 32 6.38 9.22 -13.35
C LEU A 32 7.16 8.99 -12.04
N GLU A 33 7.81 10.02 -11.50
CA GLU A 33 8.52 9.93 -10.21
C GLU A 33 7.52 9.72 -9.05
N GLU A 34 6.39 10.41 -9.08
CA GLU A 34 5.31 10.25 -8.11
C GLU A 34 4.62 8.88 -8.23
N ILE A 35 4.38 8.39 -9.44
CA ILE A 35 3.84 7.05 -9.68
C ILE A 35 4.79 5.99 -9.11
N GLY A 36 6.09 6.11 -9.38
CA GLY A 36 7.09 5.20 -8.82
C GLY A 36 7.08 5.21 -7.30
N ALA A 37 7.04 6.38 -6.68
CA ALA A 37 6.96 6.53 -5.23
C ALA A 37 5.66 5.93 -4.66
N TYR A 38 4.51 6.21 -5.29
CA TYR A 38 3.21 5.68 -4.90
C TYR A 38 3.20 4.15 -4.92
N MET A 39 3.71 3.53 -6.00
CA MET A 39 3.76 2.07 -6.13
C MET A 39 4.67 1.41 -5.07
N ILE A 40 5.83 2.01 -4.78
CA ILE A 40 6.73 1.52 -3.72
C ILE A 40 6.02 1.60 -2.35
N LEU A 41 5.36 2.71 -2.05
CA LEU A 41 4.64 2.89 -0.79
C LEU A 41 3.42 1.95 -0.68
N LEU A 42 2.70 1.67 -1.78
CA LEU A 42 1.64 0.65 -1.78
C LEU A 42 2.19 -0.73 -1.38
N CYS A 43 3.33 -1.14 -1.93
CA CYS A 43 3.97 -2.41 -1.59
C CYS A 43 4.35 -2.48 -0.10
N HIS A 44 4.97 -1.43 0.45
CA HIS A 44 5.26 -1.36 1.88
C HIS A 44 3.98 -1.36 2.73
N CYS A 45 2.98 -0.58 2.35
CA CYS A 45 1.68 -0.50 3.04
C CYS A 45 1.00 -1.88 3.11
N TRP A 46 1.13 -2.69 2.05
CA TRP A 46 0.61 -4.04 2.03
C TRP A 46 1.35 -4.95 3.02
N LEU A 47 2.68 -5.03 2.90
CA LEU A 47 3.52 -5.97 3.65
C LEU A 47 3.57 -5.64 5.15
N GLU A 48 3.63 -4.36 5.50
CA GLU A 48 3.82 -3.88 6.87
C GLU A 48 2.52 -3.57 7.62
N ASP A 49 1.38 -3.81 6.97
CA ASP A 49 0.06 -3.42 7.49
C ASP A 49 -0.03 -1.92 7.82
N GLY A 50 0.02 -1.13 6.75
CA GLY A 50 0.07 0.33 6.82
C GLY A 50 1.49 0.86 6.74
N LEU A 51 1.61 2.18 6.61
CA LEU A 51 2.87 2.91 6.56
C LEU A 51 3.06 3.74 7.84
N PRO A 52 4.30 4.04 8.22
CA PRO A 52 4.57 5.01 9.28
C PRO A 52 4.10 6.41 8.88
N ASN A 53 3.51 7.17 9.83
CA ASN A 53 3.16 8.58 9.64
C ASN A 53 4.35 9.53 9.90
N GLU A 54 5.56 9.13 9.53
CA GLU A 54 6.78 9.89 9.77
C GLU A 54 7.53 10.13 8.46
N GLU A 55 7.70 11.40 8.09
CA GLU A 55 8.35 11.83 6.83
C GLU A 55 9.72 11.15 6.62
N LYS A 56 10.53 11.07 7.69
CA LYS A 56 11.88 10.48 7.65
C LYS A 56 11.86 9.00 7.33
N LYS A 57 10.85 8.26 7.78
CA LYS A 57 10.73 6.82 7.51
C LYS A 57 10.26 6.58 6.07
N LEU A 58 9.31 7.37 5.60
CA LEU A 58 8.82 7.33 4.22
C LEU A 58 9.94 7.66 3.22
N GLN A 59 10.79 8.64 3.52
CA GLN A 59 12.00 8.95 2.75
C GLN A 59 12.95 7.75 2.64
N LYS A 60 13.15 7.02 3.74
CA LYS A 60 14.00 5.82 3.75
C LYS A 60 13.42 4.69 2.90
N PHE A 61 12.10 4.50 2.91
CA PHE A 61 11.43 3.53 2.03
C PHE A 61 11.63 3.88 0.56
N LEU A 62 11.50 5.16 0.21
CA LEU A 62 11.65 5.65 -1.15
C LEU A 62 13.11 5.80 -1.60
N LYS A 63 14.07 5.79 -0.66
CA LYS A 63 15.51 6.01 -0.91
C LYS A 63 15.79 7.35 -1.62
N ILE A 64 15.05 8.39 -1.26
CA ILE A 64 15.20 9.74 -1.83
C ILE A 64 15.57 10.78 -0.76
N SER A 65 16.14 11.90 -1.21
CA SER A 65 16.46 13.03 -0.32
C SER A 65 15.20 13.75 0.16
N LYS A 66 15.32 14.45 1.30
CA LYS A 66 14.25 15.30 1.84
C LYS A 66 13.71 16.29 0.81
N LYS A 67 14.60 16.95 0.07
CA LYS A 67 14.22 17.92 -0.97
C LYS A 67 13.37 17.30 -2.08
N LYS A 68 13.69 16.06 -2.50
CA LYS A 68 12.87 15.33 -3.48
C LYS A 68 11.55 14.92 -2.87
N PHE A 69 11.57 14.37 -1.66
CA PHE A 69 10.36 13.96 -0.95
C PHE A 69 9.38 15.12 -0.80
N GLN A 70 9.85 16.29 -0.37
CA GLN A 70 9.01 17.48 -0.21
C GLN A 70 8.28 17.92 -1.49
N LYS A 71 8.84 17.64 -2.67
CA LYS A 71 8.21 17.95 -3.96
C LYS A 71 7.06 17.01 -4.29
N ILE A 72 7.21 15.72 -3.99
CA ILE A 72 6.27 14.67 -4.40
C ILE A 72 5.28 14.27 -3.31
N GLN A 73 5.58 14.58 -2.04
CA GLN A 73 4.87 14.02 -0.88
C GLN A 73 3.38 14.34 -0.88
N LYS A 74 2.97 15.53 -1.34
CA LYS A 74 1.57 15.94 -1.30
C LYS A 74 0.73 15.00 -2.18
N ASN A 75 1.07 14.95 -3.47
CA ASN A 75 0.32 14.15 -4.45
C ASN A 75 0.32 12.66 -4.08
N VAL A 76 1.45 12.14 -3.60
CA VAL A 76 1.58 10.72 -3.23
C VAL A 76 0.83 10.39 -1.93
N LEU A 77 0.99 11.20 -0.88
CA LEU A 77 0.39 10.91 0.43
C LEU A 77 -1.11 11.21 0.48
N ASP A 78 -1.64 12.06 -0.40
CA ASP A 78 -3.08 12.28 -0.56
C ASP A 78 -3.85 10.99 -0.95
N CYS A 79 -3.14 9.95 -1.41
CA CYS A 79 -3.70 8.63 -1.68
C CYS A 79 -3.77 7.71 -0.45
N PHE A 80 -3.33 8.17 0.71
CA PHE A 80 -3.33 7.43 1.96
C PHE A 80 -4.11 8.20 3.04
N GLN A 81 -4.72 7.45 3.97
CA GLN A 81 -5.49 7.98 5.08
C GLN A 81 -4.84 7.56 6.39
N LEU A 82 -4.78 8.49 7.34
CA LEU A 82 -4.31 8.19 8.69
C LEU A 82 -5.40 7.42 9.44
N ASP A 83 -5.04 6.22 9.90
CA ASP A 83 -5.77 5.53 10.95
C ASP A 83 -5.25 6.07 12.29
N GLU A 84 -6.05 6.90 12.96
CA GLU A 84 -5.67 7.58 14.21
C GLU A 84 -5.45 6.59 15.36
N GLU A 85 -6.20 5.48 15.38
CA GLU A 85 -6.05 4.45 16.42
C GLU A 85 -4.70 3.74 16.30
N LYS A 86 -4.26 3.45 15.07
CA LYS A 86 -2.99 2.77 14.81
C LYS A 86 -1.80 3.71 14.64
N GLY A 87 -2.04 5.00 14.41
CA GLY A 87 -1.01 5.97 14.06
C GLY A 87 -0.29 5.64 12.74
N ARG A 88 -0.98 4.96 11.81
CA ARG A 88 -0.39 4.48 10.53
C ARG A 88 -1.23 4.95 9.34
N LEU A 89 -0.56 5.14 8.21
CA LEU A 89 -1.23 5.51 6.96
C LEU A 89 -1.64 4.27 6.18
N PHE A 90 -2.86 4.25 5.64
CA PHE A 90 -3.40 3.15 4.86
C PHE A 90 -3.94 3.65 3.52
N ASN A 91 -3.78 2.84 2.47
CA ASN A 91 -4.46 3.12 1.21
C ASN A 91 -5.86 2.45 1.20
N PRO A 92 -6.94 3.20 0.95
CA PRO A 92 -8.31 2.66 0.99
C PRO A 92 -8.56 1.49 0.04
N ARG A 93 -7.95 1.52 -1.16
CA ARG A 93 -8.05 0.42 -2.14
C ARG A 93 -7.42 -0.86 -1.56
N LEU A 94 -6.24 -0.75 -0.95
CA LEU A 94 -5.60 -1.91 -0.32
C LEU A 94 -6.38 -2.48 0.86
N LEU A 95 -7.11 -1.66 1.62
CA LEU A 95 -7.98 -2.15 2.70
C LEU A 95 -9.12 -3.01 2.13
N LYS A 96 -9.75 -2.57 1.03
CA LYS A 96 -10.76 -3.36 0.30
C LYS A 96 -10.18 -4.68 -0.20
N GLU A 97 -8.98 -4.65 -0.78
CA GLU A 97 -8.28 -5.87 -1.22
C GLU A 97 -8.01 -6.85 -0.07
N LYS A 98 -7.54 -6.36 1.09
CA LYS A 98 -7.35 -7.20 2.27
C LYS A 98 -8.65 -7.86 2.71
N GLN A 99 -9.72 -7.08 2.79
CA GLN A 99 -11.04 -7.58 3.18
C GLN A 99 -11.53 -8.67 2.22
N GLN A 100 -11.44 -8.42 0.91
CA GLN A 100 -11.85 -9.39 -0.10
C GLN A 100 -11.04 -10.70 -0.03
N GLN A 101 -9.74 -10.62 0.26
CA GLN A 101 -8.91 -11.81 0.43
C GLN A 101 -9.27 -12.61 1.68
N ILE A 102 -9.58 -11.94 2.78
CA ILE A 102 -10.04 -12.59 4.02
C ILE A 102 -11.35 -13.33 3.74
N GLU A 103 -12.31 -12.68 3.07
CA GLU A 103 -13.59 -13.29 2.70
C GLU A 103 -13.43 -14.48 1.77
N ASN A 104 -12.60 -14.36 0.74
CA ASN A 104 -12.33 -15.44 -0.19
C ASN A 104 -11.62 -16.61 0.50
N SER A 105 -10.71 -16.32 1.44
CA SER A 105 -10.07 -17.34 2.26
C SER A 105 -11.08 -18.09 3.15
N LYS A 106 -12.00 -17.36 3.80
CA LYS A 106 -13.09 -17.97 4.59
C LYS A 106 -14.00 -18.85 3.73
N LYS A 107 -14.43 -18.35 2.56
CA LYS A 107 -15.27 -19.12 1.62
C LYS A 107 -14.59 -20.41 1.16
N ARG A 108 -13.28 -20.35 0.83
CA ARG A 108 -12.51 -21.53 0.43
C ARG A 108 -12.39 -22.56 1.55
N LYS A 109 -12.21 -22.13 2.80
CA LYS A 109 -12.17 -23.04 3.96
C LYS A 109 -13.51 -23.75 4.14
N LEU A 110 -14.63 -23.00 4.15
CA LEU A 110 -15.97 -23.56 4.28
C LEU A 110 -16.32 -24.55 3.15
N ALA A 111 -15.84 -24.29 1.92
CA ALA A 111 -16.04 -25.18 0.79
C ALA A 111 -15.16 -26.43 0.84
N ALA A 112 -14.02 -26.40 1.53
CA ALA A 112 -13.15 -27.56 1.73
C ALA A 112 -13.63 -28.48 2.88
N GLU A 113 -14.47 -27.95 3.77
CA GLU A 113 -15.09 -28.68 4.89
C GLU A 113 -16.43 -29.32 4.50
N LYS A 114 -16.97 -29.00 3.32
CA LYS A 114 -18.15 -29.64 2.71
C LYS A 114 -17.73 -30.71 1.71
#